data_AF-A0A933TTP1-F1
#
_entry.id   AF-A0A933TTP1-F1
#
_cell.length_a   1.000
_cell.length_b   1.000
_cell.length_c   1.000
_cell.angle_alpha   90.00
_cell.angle_beta   90.00
_cell.angle_gamma   90.00
#
_symmetry.space_group_name_H-M   'P 1'
#
loop_
_entity.id
_entity.type
_entity.pdbx_description
1 polymer ?
#
loop_
_entity_poly.entity_id
_entity_poly.type
_entity_poly.pdbx_seq_one_letter_code
_entity_poly.pdbx_strand_id
1 'polypeptide(L)'
;MNPKIITALFLGMFVLTFGAVWLLTRNQAENTAPAANIFSKVETRELVADLGEMKVADVRSKDFIIKNVGANPLQITSVSSSCNCTFGQIIYKNKISKEYGMHAPGKFVNEIAVGDAATVRVTYKPYIMPVYGPISRDVFVGTNDPDNPRLTFTVKTVVK
;
A
#
# COMPACT_ATOMS: atom_id res chain seq x y z
N MET A 1 48.09 57.07 7.40
CA MET A 1 46.86 56.48 6.80
C MET A 1 45.67 56.92 7.65
N ASN A 2 44.68 57.59 7.07
CA ASN A 2 43.63 58.28 7.84
C ASN A 2 42.60 57.25 8.37
N PRO A 3 42.38 57.14 9.69
CA PRO A 3 41.52 56.10 10.27
C PRO A 3 40.08 56.13 9.73
N LYS A 4 39.62 57.29 9.25
CA LYS A 4 38.30 57.49 8.61
C LYS A 4 38.19 56.83 7.23
N ILE A 5 39.30 56.71 6.49
CA ILE A 5 39.34 56.07 5.18
C ILE A 5 39.31 54.55 5.34
N ILE A 6 39.99 54.02 6.35
CA ILE A 6 40.02 52.58 6.66
C ILE A 6 38.61 52.11 7.07
N THR A 7 37.92 52.86 7.93
CA THR A 7 36.55 52.53 8.37
C THR A 7 35.54 52.58 7.22
N ALA A 8 35.63 53.56 6.32
CA ALA A 8 34.76 53.64 5.15
C ALA A 8 34.95 52.44 4.18
N LEU A 9 36.18 51.95 4.03
CA LEU A 9 36.50 50.82 3.16
C LEU A 9 35.98 49.48 3.71
N PHE A 10 36.08 49.28 5.03
CA PHE A 10 35.50 48.10 5.69
C PHE A 10 33.97 48.11 5.65
N LEU A 11 33.33 49.27 5.85
CA LEU A 11 31.87 49.39 5.80
C LEU A 11 31.34 49.11 4.38
N GLY A 12 32.00 49.64 3.35
CA GLY A 12 31.64 49.40 1.95
C GLY A 12 31.79 47.93 1.55
N MET A 13 32.86 47.27 2.00
CA MET A 13 33.08 45.85 1.75
C MET A 13 32.02 44.98 2.44
N PHE A 14 31.64 45.33 3.67
CA PHE A 14 30.62 44.58 4.41
C PHE A 14 29.24 44.69 3.75
N VAL A 15 28.86 45.86 3.25
CA VAL A 15 27.58 46.05 2.54
C VAL A 15 27.56 45.27 1.22
N LEU A 16 28.69 45.21 0.50
CA LEU A 16 28.81 44.44 -0.74
C LEU A 16 28.71 42.92 -0.51
N THR A 17 29.38 42.39 0.52
CA THR A 17 29.32 40.95 0.83
C THR A 17 27.94 40.55 1.34
N PHE A 18 27.33 41.37 2.21
CA PHE A 18 25.99 41.10 2.73
C PHE A 18 24.93 41.20 1.64
N GLY A 19 25.02 42.21 0.76
CA GLY A 19 24.14 42.36 -0.40
C GLY A 19 24.24 41.20 -1.38
N ALA A 20 25.46 40.73 -1.67
CA ALA A 20 25.69 39.57 -2.54
C ALA A 20 25.14 38.27 -1.94
N VAL A 21 25.38 38.01 -0.65
CA VAL A 21 24.86 36.82 0.04
C VAL A 21 23.33 36.82 0.06
N TRP A 22 22.71 37.97 0.28
CA TRP A 22 21.25 38.12 0.30
C TRP A 22 20.63 37.95 -1.09
N LEU A 23 21.29 38.42 -2.15
CA LEU A 23 20.87 38.19 -3.54
C LEU A 23 20.98 36.72 -3.95
N LEU A 24 22.05 36.04 -3.52
CA LEU A 24 22.26 34.62 -3.81
C LEU A 24 21.29 33.70 -3.03
N THR A 25 20.87 34.10 -1.83
CA THR A 25 19.88 33.34 -1.04
C THR A 25 18.43 33.60 -1.45
N ARG A 26 18.11 34.78 -2.01
CA ARG A 26 16.75 35.07 -2.52
C ARG A 26 16.35 34.26 -3.75
N ASN A 27 17.32 33.80 -4.54
CA ASN A 27 17.04 33.08 -5.79
C ASN A 27 16.85 31.56 -5.61
N GLN A 28 16.79 31.06 -4.37
CA GLN A 28 16.55 29.64 -4.06
C GLN A 28 15.13 29.33 -3.55
N ALA A 29 14.24 30.32 -3.53
CA ALA A 29 12.83 30.09 -3.29
C ALA A 29 12.10 30.11 -4.64
N GLU A 30 12.02 28.96 -5.31
CA GLU A 30 10.84 28.48 -6.05
C GLU A 30 11.15 27.27 -6.94
N ASN A 31 10.14 26.39 -7.07
CA ASN A 31 10.05 25.21 -7.92
C ASN A 31 10.53 23.87 -7.36
N THR A 32 10.20 23.55 -6.11
CA THR A 32 9.91 22.14 -5.80
C THR A 32 8.47 21.87 -6.20
N ALA A 33 8.22 21.56 -7.48
CA ALA A 33 7.02 20.84 -7.85
C ALA A 33 6.95 19.58 -6.95
N PRO A 34 5.79 19.19 -6.40
CA PRO A 34 5.69 17.94 -5.65
C PRO A 34 6.23 16.84 -6.56
N ALA A 35 7.26 16.12 -6.10
CA ALA A 35 7.80 14.99 -6.85
C ALA A 35 6.62 14.12 -7.26
N ALA A 36 6.38 14.01 -8.57
CA ALA A 36 5.34 13.15 -9.09
C ALA A 36 5.52 11.78 -8.44
N ASN A 37 4.48 11.28 -7.78
CA ASN A 37 4.57 10.12 -6.90
C ASN A 37 4.82 8.88 -7.77
N ILE A 38 6.08 8.63 -8.12
CA ILE A 38 6.57 7.55 -9.02
C ILE A 38 6.47 6.16 -8.39
N PHE A 39 5.78 6.00 -7.27
CA PHE A 39 5.65 4.72 -6.58
C PHE A 39 4.32 4.03 -6.94
N SER A 40 4.29 2.71 -6.83
CA SER A 40 3.05 1.95 -6.86
C SER A 40 2.26 2.27 -5.60
N LYS A 41 0.94 2.46 -5.72
CA LYS A 41 0.09 2.79 -4.57
C LYS A 41 -1.21 2.02 -4.64
N VAL A 42 -1.53 1.29 -3.58
CA VAL A 42 -2.78 0.54 -3.47
C VAL A 42 -3.79 1.31 -2.63
N GLU A 43 -5.01 1.37 -3.14
CA GLU A 43 -6.18 1.87 -2.41
C GLU A 43 -7.21 0.74 -2.26
N THR A 44 -7.80 0.64 -1.07
CA THR A 44 -8.92 -0.27 -0.78
C THR A 44 -9.90 0.40 0.18
N ARG A 45 -11.18 0.09 0.04
CA ARG A 45 -12.26 0.67 0.85
C ARG A 45 -12.63 -0.18 2.06
N GLU A 46 -12.49 -1.49 1.94
CA GLU A 46 -12.86 -2.46 2.96
C GLU A 46 -11.75 -3.50 3.13
N LEU A 47 -11.45 -3.83 4.38
CA LEU A 47 -10.50 -4.86 4.77
C LEU A 47 -11.14 -5.93 5.65
N VAL A 48 -12.38 -5.72 6.09
CA VAL A 48 -13.08 -6.63 7.00
C VAL A 48 -14.49 -6.86 6.48
N ALA A 49 -14.93 -8.10 6.49
CA ALA A 49 -16.32 -8.45 6.18
C ALA A 49 -16.86 -9.49 7.17
N ASP A 50 -18.15 -9.40 7.46
CA ASP A 50 -18.88 -10.41 8.20
C ASP A 50 -19.64 -11.31 7.22
N LEU A 51 -19.39 -12.62 7.27
CA LEU A 51 -20.06 -13.63 6.47
C LEU A 51 -21.35 -14.12 7.15
N GLY A 52 -21.67 -13.61 8.34
CA GLY A 52 -22.81 -13.99 9.16
C GLY A 52 -22.65 -15.38 9.76
N GLU A 53 -23.77 -16.06 9.97
CA GLU A 53 -23.77 -17.43 10.47
C GLU A 53 -23.57 -18.44 9.35
N MET A 54 -22.79 -19.48 9.63
CA MET A 54 -22.44 -20.53 8.69
C MET A 54 -22.50 -21.90 9.37
N LYS A 55 -22.84 -22.94 8.61
CA LYS A 55 -22.65 -24.32 9.04
C LYS A 55 -21.22 -24.76 8.71
N VAL A 56 -20.71 -25.79 9.39
CA VAL A 56 -19.37 -26.36 9.07
C VAL A 56 -19.26 -26.81 7.60
N ALA A 57 -20.36 -27.29 7.02
CA ALA A 57 -20.42 -27.73 5.63
C ALA A 57 -20.48 -26.58 4.61
N ASP A 58 -20.74 -25.34 5.04
CA ASP A 58 -20.87 -24.21 4.13
C ASP A 58 -19.50 -23.78 3.59
N VAL A 59 -19.50 -23.21 2.38
CA VAL A 59 -18.37 -22.46 1.84
C VAL A 59 -18.88 -21.07 1.50
N ARG A 60 -18.21 -20.04 2.01
CA ARG A 60 -18.53 -18.65 1.68
C ARG A 60 -17.29 -17.89 1.29
N SER A 61 -17.49 -16.94 0.39
CA SER A 61 -16.46 -16.05 -0.09
C SER A 61 -16.89 -14.60 0.04
N LYS A 62 -15.92 -13.71 0.25
CA LYS A 62 -16.08 -12.26 0.13
C LYS A 62 -15.04 -11.74 -0.86
N ASP A 63 -15.51 -10.86 -1.73
CA ASP A 63 -14.71 -10.13 -2.69
C ASP A 63 -14.41 -8.73 -2.14
N PHE A 64 -13.13 -8.40 -2.04
CA PHE A 64 -12.63 -7.07 -1.70
C PHE A 64 -11.99 -6.44 -2.93
N ILE A 65 -12.12 -5.14 -3.09
CA ILE A 65 -11.56 -4.42 -4.25
C ILE A 65 -10.30 -3.68 -3.86
N ILE A 66 -9.22 -3.94 -4.58
CA ILE A 66 -7.99 -3.14 -4.55
C ILE A 66 -7.84 -2.40 -5.86
N LYS A 67 -7.37 -1.15 -5.79
CA LYS A 67 -7.13 -0.30 -6.96
C LYS A 67 -5.69 0.20 -6.94
N ASN A 68 -5.03 0.17 -8.10
CA ASN A 68 -3.77 0.85 -8.27
C ASN A 68 -4.01 2.33 -8.58
N VAL A 69 -3.66 3.20 -7.63
CA VAL A 69 -3.75 4.66 -7.76
C VAL A 69 -2.37 5.33 -7.83
N GLY A 70 -1.30 4.53 -7.91
CA GLY A 70 0.06 5.01 -8.06
C GLY A 70 0.41 5.34 -9.51
N ALA A 71 1.69 5.64 -9.74
CA ALA A 71 2.20 5.93 -11.09
C ALA A 71 2.89 4.72 -11.75
N ASN A 72 3.13 3.65 -11.00
CA ASN A 72 3.73 2.41 -11.48
C ASN A 72 2.80 1.20 -11.31
N PRO A 73 2.99 0.12 -12.08
CA PRO A 73 2.22 -1.10 -11.89
C PRO A 73 2.33 -1.64 -10.46
N LEU A 74 1.18 -2.01 -9.89
CA LEU A 74 1.09 -2.57 -8.55
C LEU A 74 1.30 -4.08 -8.66
N GLN A 75 2.40 -4.56 -8.10
CA GLN A 75 2.73 -5.97 -8.08
C GLN A 75 2.12 -6.63 -6.85
N ILE A 76 1.42 -7.74 -7.06
CA ILE A 76 0.97 -8.62 -5.98
C ILE A 76 2.07 -9.66 -5.74
N THR A 77 2.93 -9.38 -4.77
CA THR A 77 4.17 -10.13 -4.53
C THR A 77 3.93 -11.43 -3.78
N SER A 78 2.86 -11.50 -2.99
CA SER A 78 2.46 -12.73 -2.32
C SER A 78 0.98 -12.76 -1.96
N VAL A 79 0.43 -13.96 -1.81
CA VAL A 79 -0.89 -14.20 -1.23
C VAL A 79 -0.80 -15.40 -0.28
N SER A 80 -1.21 -15.24 0.96
CA SER A 80 -1.23 -16.33 1.96
C SER A 80 -2.41 -16.16 2.92
N SER A 81 -2.62 -17.11 3.80
CA SER A 81 -3.72 -17.05 4.78
C SER A 81 -3.27 -17.45 6.17
N SER A 82 -4.05 -17.06 7.19
CA SER A 82 -3.78 -17.38 8.59
C SER A 82 -4.18 -18.80 9.00
N CYS A 83 -4.90 -19.55 8.18
CA CYS A 83 -5.27 -20.93 8.46
C CYS A 83 -5.33 -21.81 7.21
N ASN A 84 -5.25 -23.11 7.41
CA ASN A 84 -5.43 -24.10 6.35
C ASN A 84 -6.87 -24.14 5.76
N CYS A 85 -7.81 -23.47 6.43
CA CYS A 85 -9.23 -23.41 6.09
C CYS A 85 -9.65 -22.14 5.33
N THR A 86 -8.72 -21.22 5.05
CA THR A 86 -9.00 -19.93 4.40
C THR A 86 -8.07 -19.75 3.22
N PHE A 87 -8.61 -19.24 2.11
CA PHE A 87 -7.89 -19.14 0.85
C PHE A 87 -8.09 -17.76 0.23
N GLY A 88 -7.02 -17.24 -0.37
CA GLY A 88 -7.03 -16.02 -1.16
C GLY A 88 -6.91 -16.31 -2.65
N GLN A 89 -7.62 -15.56 -3.48
CA GLN A 89 -7.45 -15.52 -4.93
C GLN A 89 -7.42 -14.07 -5.43
N ILE A 90 -6.70 -13.83 -6.51
CA ILE A 90 -6.68 -12.56 -7.22
C ILE A 90 -7.43 -12.72 -8.54
N ILE A 91 -8.40 -11.84 -8.78
CA ILE A 91 -9.16 -11.77 -10.02
C ILE A 91 -8.85 -10.44 -10.70
N TYR A 92 -8.32 -10.52 -11.91
CA TYR A 92 -7.93 -9.34 -12.68
C TYR A 92 -8.11 -9.61 -14.17
N LYS A 93 -8.79 -8.72 -14.89
CA LYS A 93 -9.09 -8.85 -16.34
C LYS A 93 -9.61 -10.24 -16.73
N ASN A 94 -10.63 -10.71 -16.00
CA ASN A 94 -11.29 -12.00 -16.18
C ASN A 94 -10.40 -13.24 -15.95
N LYS A 95 -9.16 -13.06 -15.47
CA LYS A 95 -8.29 -14.15 -15.05
C LYS A 95 -8.39 -14.33 -13.55
N ILE A 96 -8.65 -15.56 -13.13
CA ILE A 96 -8.73 -15.96 -11.73
C ILE A 96 -7.45 -16.73 -11.40
N SER A 97 -6.72 -16.33 -10.37
CA SER A 97 -5.56 -17.07 -9.90
C SER A 97 -5.96 -18.42 -9.28
N LYS A 98 -4.99 -19.31 -9.06
CA LYS A 98 -5.19 -20.44 -8.15
C LYS A 98 -5.54 -19.95 -6.74
N GLU A 99 -6.13 -20.82 -5.93
CA GLU A 99 -6.28 -20.59 -4.50
C GLU A 99 -4.93 -20.68 -3.80
N TYR A 100 -4.65 -19.71 -2.93
CA TYR A 100 -3.47 -19.65 -2.09
C TYR A 100 -3.87 -19.71 -0.63
N GLY A 101 -3.12 -20.46 0.18
CA GLY A 101 -3.40 -20.61 1.60
C GLY A 101 -2.13 -20.81 2.42
N MET A 102 -2.29 -21.10 3.72
CA MET A 102 -1.20 -21.23 4.68
C MET A 102 -0.06 -22.18 4.25
N HIS A 103 -0.39 -23.33 3.67
CA HIS A 103 0.61 -24.34 3.22
C HIS A 103 0.97 -24.26 1.74
N ALA A 104 0.31 -23.37 0.98
CA ALA A 104 0.56 -23.19 -0.44
C ALA A 104 0.47 -21.70 -0.79
N PRO A 105 1.40 -20.87 -0.28
CA PRO A 105 1.37 -19.44 -0.52
C PRO A 105 1.66 -19.12 -1.98
N GLY A 106 1.05 -18.05 -2.46
CA GLY A 106 1.39 -17.41 -3.71
C GLY A 106 2.71 -16.68 -3.57
N LYS A 107 3.64 -17.00 -4.47
CA LYS A 107 4.69 -16.09 -4.90
C LYS A 107 4.10 -15.19 -5.99
N PHE A 108 4.82 -14.17 -6.43
CA PHE A 108 4.41 -13.21 -7.47
C PHE A 108 3.19 -13.66 -8.29
N VAL A 109 2.05 -13.05 -7.97
CA VAL A 109 0.73 -13.56 -8.40
C VAL A 109 0.25 -12.81 -9.63
N ASN A 110 0.37 -11.48 -9.63
CA ASN A 110 -0.11 -10.65 -10.71
C ASN A 110 0.50 -9.25 -10.67
N GLU A 111 0.30 -8.49 -11.73
CA GLU A 111 0.62 -7.07 -11.83
C GLU A 111 -0.62 -6.29 -12.31
N ILE A 112 -1.04 -5.30 -11.53
CA ILE A 112 -2.23 -4.49 -11.78
C ILE A 112 -1.77 -3.17 -12.39
N ALA A 113 -2.25 -2.88 -13.59
CA ALA A 113 -1.87 -1.68 -14.31
C ALA A 113 -2.32 -0.42 -13.56
N VAL A 114 -1.69 0.71 -13.85
CA VAL A 114 -2.05 2.00 -13.26
C VAL A 114 -3.50 2.35 -13.58
N GLY A 115 -4.26 2.74 -12.55
CA GLY A 115 -5.68 3.08 -12.67
C GLY A 115 -6.63 1.88 -12.64
N ASP A 116 -6.13 0.67 -12.87
CA ASP A 116 -6.95 -0.55 -12.86
C ASP A 116 -7.27 -1.01 -11.43
N ALA A 117 -8.32 -1.81 -11.33
CA ALA A 117 -8.72 -2.50 -10.11
C ALA A 117 -8.65 -4.02 -10.27
N ALA A 118 -8.38 -4.70 -9.16
CA ALA A 118 -8.47 -6.15 -9.05
C ALA A 118 -9.32 -6.53 -7.84
N THR A 119 -9.83 -7.76 -7.86
CA THR A 119 -10.58 -8.33 -6.74
C THR A 119 -9.70 -9.31 -5.98
N VAL A 120 -9.68 -9.15 -4.65
CA VAL A 120 -9.15 -10.13 -3.71
C VAL A 120 -10.33 -10.92 -3.19
N ARG A 121 -10.44 -12.19 -3.60
CA ARG A 121 -11.46 -13.11 -3.10
C ARG A 121 -10.91 -13.87 -1.90
N VAL A 122 -11.58 -13.73 -0.76
CA VAL A 122 -11.30 -14.50 0.46
C VAL A 122 -12.38 -15.56 0.61
N THR A 123 -11.98 -16.83 0.63
CA THR A 123 -12.89 -17.97 0.76
C THR A 123 -12.61 -18.71 2.05
N TYR A 124 -13.65 -18.93 2.87
CA TYR A 124 -13.59 -19.71 4.09
C TYR A 124 -14.28 -21.07 3.90
N LYS A 125 -13.56 -22.14 4.27
CA LYS A 125 -13.96 -23.56 4.14
C LYS A 125 -13.82 -24.24 5.51
N PRO A 126 -14.82 -24.13 6.41
CA PRO A 126 -14.74 -24.65 7.77
C PRO A 126 -14.54 -26.17 7.82
N TYR A 127 -15.11 -26.93 6.88
CA TYR A 127 -15.00 -28.40 6.85
C TYR A 127 -13.56 -28.92 6.77
N ILE A 128 -12.59 -28.12 6.30
CA ILE A 128 -11.17 -28.50 6.24
C ILE A 128 -10.55 -28.56 7.65
N MET A 129 -10.94 -27.62 8.51
CA MET A 129 -10.53 -27.57 9.91
C MET A 129 -11.73 -27.04 10.72
N PRO A 130 -12.63 -27.93 11.13
CA PRO A 130 -13.86 -27.53 11.81
C PRO A 130 -13.53 -26.82 13.13
N VAL A 131 -13.97 -25.57 13.25
CA VAL A 131 -13.95 -24.80 14.48
C VAL A 131 -15.30 -24.12 14.62
N TYR A 132 -15.96 -24.31 15.76
CA TYR A 132 -17.29 -23.79 16.05
C TYR A 132 -17.21 -22.48 16.86
N GLY A 133 -18.29 -21.70 16.82
CA GLY A 133 -18.40 -20.42 17.51
C GLY A 133 -17.93 -19.23 16.65
N PRO A 134 -17.60 -18.08 17.27
CA PRO A 134 -17.15 -16.89 16.55
C PRO A 134 -15.73 -17.10 16.02
N ILE A 135 -15.54 -16.92 14.72
CA ILE A 135 -14.28 -17.13 14.01
C ILE A 135 -13.90 -15.86 13.24
N SER A 136 -12.60 -15.55 13.23
CA SER A 136 -11.98 -14.52 12.39
C SER A 136 -10.81 -15.15 11.64
N ARG A 137 -10.77 -14.99 10.31
CA ARG A 137 -9.69 -15.52 9.46
C ARG A 137 -9.20 -14.46 8.50
N ASP A 138 -7.92 -14.56 8.14
CA ASP A 138 -7.23 -13.54 7.37
C ASP A 138 -6.61 -14.11 6.10
N VAL A 139 -6.62 -13.28 5.06
CA VAL A 139 -5.78 -13.42 3.87
C VAL A 139 -4.84 -12.24 3.81
N PHE A 140 -3.56 -12.53 3.67
CA PHE A 140 -2.50 -11.56 3.54
C PHE A 140 -2.12 -11.40 2.07
N VAL A 141 -2.05 -10.16 1.60
CA VAL A 141 -1.65 -9.82 0.24
C VAL A 141 -0.44 -8.91 0.31
N GLY A 142 0.71 -9.40 -0.15
CA GLY A 142 1.92 -8.60 -0.28
C GLY A 142 1.88 -7.73 -1.53
N THR A 143 2.36 -6.50 -1.42
CA THR A 143 2.45 -5.57 -2.56
C THR A 143 3.83 -4.90 -2.64
N ASN A 144 4.11 -4.22 -3.75
CA ASN A 144 5.27 -3.33 -3.90
C ASN A 144 4.94 -1.86 -3.60
N ASP A 145 3.79 -1.57 -2.99
CA ASP A 145 3.51 -0.24 -2.43
C ASP A 145 4.36 -0.05 -1.16
N PRO A 146 5.24 0.97 -1.09
CA PRO A 146 6.08 1.21 0.08
C PRO A 146 5.29 1.59 1.34
N ASP A 147 4.12 2.22 1.18
CA ASP A 147 3.24 2.60 2.29
C ASP A 147 2.41 1.39 2.77
N ASN A 148 2.08 0.47 1.85
CA ASN A 148 1.22 -0.69 2.11
C ASN A 148 1.83 -2.01 1.59
N PRO A 149 3.01 -2.43 2.10
CA PRO A 149 3.70 -3.62 1.59
C PRO A 149 2.94 -4.92 1.89
N ARG A 150 1.98 -4.89 2.83
CA ARG A 150 1.10 -6.00 3.17
C ARG A 150 -0.29 -5.50 3.55
N LEU A 151 -1.29 -5.96 2.80
CA LEU A 151 -2.71 -5.81 3.14
C LEU A 151 -3.21 -7.06 3.86
N THR A 152 -4.13 -6.87 4.80
CA THR A 152 -4.77 -7.97 5.54
C THR A 152 -6.28 -7.88 5.36
N PHE A 153 -6.86 -8.87 4.70
CA PHE A 153 -8.29 -9.00 4.49
C PHE A 153 -8.87 -10.02 5.45
N THR A 154 -9.78 -9.59 6.30
CA THR A 154 -10.37 -10.37 7.37
C THR A 154 -11.82 -10.73 7.04
N VAL A 155 -12.15 -12.01 7.22
CA VAL A 155 -13.54 -12.48 7.25
C VAL A 155 -13.90 -12.94 8.64
N LYS A 156 -15.06 -12.50 9.12
CA LYS A 156 -15.66 -12.89 10.41
C LYS A 156 -16.89 -13.73 10.16
N THR A 157 -17.18 -14.68 11.04
CA THR A 157 -18.38 -15.52 10.97
C THR A 157 -18.66 -16.19 12.30
N VAL A 158 -19.87 -16.71 12.48
CA VAL A 158 -20.20 -17.64 13.55
C VAL A 158 -20.51 -19.00 12.94
N VAL A 159 -19.69 -20.00 13.26
CA VAL A 159 -19.89 -21.38 12.78
C VAL A 159 -20.74 -22.15 13.79
N LYS A 160 -21.85 -22.73 13.34
CA LYS A 160 -22.78 -23.55 14.14
C LYS A 160 -22.79 -25.00 13.67
#